data_AF-A0A645JFG0-F1
#
_entry.id   AF-A0A645JFG0-F1
#
_cell.length_a   1.000
_cell.length_b   1.000
_cell.length_c   1.000
_cell.angle_alpha   90.00
_cell.angle_beta   90.00
_cell.angle_gamma   90.00
#
_symmetry.space_group_name_H-M   'P 1'
#
loop_
_entity.id
_entity.type
_entity.pdbx_description
1 polymer ?
#
loop_
_entity_poly.entity_id
_entity_poly.type
_entity_poly.pdbx_seq_one_letter_code
_entity_poly.pdbx_strand_id
1 'polypeptide(L)'
;MTTWETDEEYGFIITNPPYGERLSAEENITEFYKEMGKVFKNLKNWSYYLITTLEDVDQIMDIPFQKKRKLYNGMLKSYYYQYLGPRPQK
;
A
#
# COMPACT_ATOMS: atom_id res chain seq x y z
N MET A 1 -14.80 8.39 -8.37
CA MET A 1 -14.21 7.15 -7.82
C MET A 1 -13.09 6.74 -8.75
N THR A 2 -11.90 6.49 -8.22
CA THR A 2 -10.74 6.12 -9.03
C THR A 2 -10.75 4.62 -9.25
N THR A 3 -11.08 4.18 -10.45
CA THR A 3 -11.08 2.76 -10.82
C THR A 3 -9.95 2.51 -11.81
N TRP A 4 -8.93 1.77 -11.38
CA TRP A 4 -7.93 1.18 -12.27
C TRP A 4 -8.10 -0.33 -12.23
N GLU A 5 -8.21 -0.93 -13.41
CA GLU A 5 -8.49 -2.35 -13.59
C GLU A 5 -7.61 -2.89 -14.71
N THR A 6 -7.26 -4.16 -14.62
CA THR A 6 -6.48 -4.88 -15.62
C THR A 6 -6.76 -6.38 -15.48
N ASP A 7 -6.70 -7.11 -16.59
CA ASP A 7 -6.78 -8.58 -16.61
C ASP A 7 -5.42 -9.26 -16.36
N GLU A 8 -4.35 -8.48 -16.22
CA GLU A 8 -3.01 -8.97 -15.90
C GLU A 8 -2.97 -9.54 -14.47
N GLU A 9 -2.28 -10.66 -14.27
CA GLU A 9 -2.13 -11.31 -12.97
C GLU A 9 -0.66 -11.40 -12.54
N TYR A 10 -0.44 -11.61 -11.24
CA TYR A 10 0.90 -11.80 -10.66
C TYR A 10 1.86 -10.61 -10.85
N GLY A 11 1.30 -9.41 -11.03
CA GLY A 11 2.06 -8.17 -11.09
C GLY A 11 2.61 -7.72 -9.74
N PHE A 12 3.46 -6.69 -9.79
CA PHE A 12 4.12 -6.10 -8.63
C PHE A 12 3.86 -4.60 -8.58
N ILE A 13 3.37 -4.11 -7.43
CA ILE A 13 3.33 -2.68 -7.12
C ILE A 13 4.36 -2.39 -6.04
N ILE A 14 5.30 -1.48 -6.31
CA ILE A 14 6.25 -0.99 -5.32
C ILE A 14 6.11 0.53 -5.28
N THR A 15 5.72 1.07 -4.13
CA THR A 15 5.43 2.50 -4.01
C THR A 15 5.90 3.09 -2.69
N ASN A 16 6.24 4.37 -2.73
CA ASN A 16 6.53 5.22 -1.58
C ASN A 16 5.57 6.42 -1.63
N PRO A 17 4.26 6.21 -1.33
CA PRO A 17 3.25 7.23 -1.45
C PRO A 17 3.51 8.36 -0.46
N PRO A 18 2.86 9.51 -0.63
CA PRO A 18 2.98 10.58 0.33
C PRO A 18 2.58 10.09 1.74
N TYR A 19 3.24 10.67 2.74
CA TYR A 19 2.98 10.44 4.15
C TYR A 19 3.10 11.79 4.89
N GLY A 20 2.67 11.82 6.15
CA GLY A 20 2.51 13.02 6.98
C GLY A 20 3.58 14.10 6.78
N GLU A 21 3.10 15.35 6.74
CA GLU A 21 3.74 16.65 6.41
C GLU A 21 3.72 17.10 4.93
N ARG A 22 3.53 16.21 3.94
CA ARG A 22 3.46 16.64 2.52
C ARG A 22 2.05 16.94 1.99
N LEU A 23 1.01 16.57 2.74
CA LEU A 23 -0.39 16.86 2.44
C LEU A 23 -0.97 17.61 3.64
N SER A 24 -1.41 18.84 3.43
CA SER A 24 -1.80 19.82 4.44
C SER A 24 -3.14 19.53 5.17
N ALA A 25 -3.72 18.33 5.00
CA ALA A 25 -4.90 17.89 5.74
C ALA A 25 -4.84 16.36 5.97
N GLU A 26 -4.83 15.94 7.24
CA GLU A 26 -4.84 14.52 7.65
C GLU A 26 -6.05 13.73 7.11
N GLU A 27 -7.17 14.40 6.86
CA GLU A 27 -8.34 13.77 6.24
C GLU A 27 -8.04 13.30 4.80
N ASN A 28 -7.21 14.05 4.07
CA ASN A 28 -6.87 13.74 2.67
C ASN A 28 -5.95 12.51 2.59
N ILE A 29 -5.03 12.33 3.55
CA ILE A 29 -4.14 11.17 3.53
C ILE A 29 -4.90 9.87 3.79
N THR A 30 -5.84 9.88 4.74
CA THR A 30 -6.61 8.68 5.08
C THR A 30 -7.48 8.24 3.92
N GLU A 31 -8.19 9.17 3.27
CA GLU A 31 -9.01 8.85 2.10
C GLU A 31 -8.16 8.35 0.92
N PHE A 32 -6.99 8.95 0.72
CA PHE A 32 -6.04 8.49 -0.30
C PHE A 32 -5.64 7.01 -0.10
N TYR A 33 -5.26 6.61 1.12
CA TYR A 33 -4.93 5.22 1.40
C TYR A 33 -6.16 4.30 1.30
N LYS A 34 -7.36 4.74 1.67
CA LYS A 34 -8.60 3.97 1.43
C LYS A 34 -8.82 3.69 -0.05
N GLU A 35 -8.68 4.71 -0.91
CA GLU A 35 -8.81 4.55 -2.36
C GLU A 35 -7.71 3.63 -2.92
N MET A 36 -6.46 3.74 -2.45
CA MET A 36 -5.41 2.80 -2.81
C MET A 36 -5.77 1.35 -2.45
N GLY A 37 -6.32 1.13 -1.26
CA GLY A 37 -6.78 -0.18 -0.81
C GLY A 37 -7.87 -0.76 -1.72
N LYS A 38 -8.80 0.08 -2.18
CA LYS A 38 -9.83 -0.33 -3.16
C LYS A 38 -9.19 -0.79 -4.47
N VAL A 39 -8.23 -0.05 -5.01
CA VAL A 39 -7.51 -0.44 -6.24
C VAL A 39 -6.75 -1.75 -6.03
N PHE A 40 -5.96 -1.88 -4.96
CA PHE A 40 -5.15 -3.08 -4.72
C PHE A 40 -5.99 -4.35 -4.59
N LYS A 41 -7.16 -4.27 -3.94
CA LYS A 41 -8.08 -5.40 -3.79
C LYS A 41 -8.69 -5.88 -5.12
N ASN A 42 -8.77 -5.02 -6.12
CA ASN A 42 -9.27 -5.39 -7.45
C ASN A 42 -8.22 -6.11 -8.31
N LEU A 43 -6.94 -6.13 -7.89
CA LEU A 43 -5.84 -6.70 -8.68
C LEU A 43 -5.57 -8.16 -8.30
N LYS A 44 -6.06 -9.06 -9.15
CA LYS A 44 -6.02 -10.49 -8.91
C LYS A 44 -4.60 -11.04 -8.87
N ASN A 45 -4.22 -11.64 -7.73
CA ASN A 45 -2.94 -12.29 -7.49
C ASN A 45 -1.71 -11.36 -7.48
N TRP A 46 -1.89 -10.05 -7.42
CA TRP A 46 -0.77 -9.11 -7.35
C TRP A 46 -0.08 -9.10 -5.99
N SER A 47 1.22 -8.78 -5.99
CA SER A 47 1.97 -8.46 -4.78
C SER A 47 2.18 -6.95 -4.68
N TYR A 48 2.01 -6.39 -3.48
CA TYR A 48 2.12 -4.96 -3.25
C TYR A 48 3.06 -4.65 -2.08
N TYR A 49 3.86 -3.61 -2.29
CA TYR A 49 4.94 -3.19 -1.41
C TYR A 49 4.86 -1.68 -1.21
N LEU A 50 4.83 -1.28 0.05
CA LEU A 50 4.49 0.09 0.44
C LEU A 50 5.49 0.61 1.47
N ILE A 51 6.10 1.76 1.19
CA ILE A 51 6.88 2.52 2.17
C ILE A 51 6.01 3.66 2.70
N THR A 52 5.81 3.73 4.02
CA THR A 52 5.05 4.80 4.66
C THR A 52 5.48 4.99 6.12
N THR A 53 5.19 6.16 6.71
CA THR A 53 5.38 6.40 8.15
C THR A 53 4.17 5.98 8.99
N LEU A 54 3.04 5.69 8.36
CA LEU A 54 1.82 5.24 9.04
C LEU A 54 2.04 3.85 9.65
N GLU A 55 1.71 3.68 10.94
CA GLU A 55 1.99 2.43 11.67
C GLU A 55 0.93 1.34 11.43
N ASP A 56 -0.29 1.71 11.02
CA ASP A 56 -1.45 0.81 10.86
C ASP A 56 -2.16 1.02 9.50
N VAL A 57 -1.36 1.19 8.44
CA VAL A 57 -1.88 1.47 7.08
C VAL A 57 -2.73 0.33 6.51
N ASP A 58 -2.52 -0.91 6.97
CA ASP A 58 -3.35 -2.07 6.62
C ASP A 58 -4.82 -1.89 7.02
N GLN A 59 -5.10 -1.30 8.19
CA GLN A 59 -6.45 -1.00 8.64
C GLN A 59 -7.11 0.07 7.76
N ILE A 60 -6.34 1.10 7.37
CA ILE A 60 -6.83 2.20 6.52
C ILE A 60 -7.14 1.70 5.11
N MET A 61 -6.27 0.86 4.54
CA MET A 61 -6.47 0.25 3.22
C MET A 61 -7.52 -0.87 3.24
N ASP A 62 -7.94 -1.32 4.42
CA ASP A 62 -8.81 -2.49 4.61
C ASP A 62 -8.23 -3.71 3.87
N ILE A 63 -6.98 -4.03 4.19
CA ILE A 63 -6.22 -5.17 3.68
C ILE A 63 -5.65 -5.95 4.86
N PRO A 64 -5.72 -7.30 4.87
CA PRO A 64 -5.11 -8.09 5.94
C PRO A 64 -3.61 -7.80 6.10
N PHE A 65 -3.20 -7.49 7.32
CA PHE A 65 -1.79 -7.37 7.66
C PHE A 65 -1.04 -8.68 7.32
N GLN A 66 0.14 -8.55 6.71
CA GLN A 66 1.03 -9.68 6.46
C GLN A 66 2.40 -9.45 7.10
N LYS A 67 3.17 -8.49 6.57
CA LYS A 67 4.54 -8.24 7.04
C LYS A 67 4.91 -6.78 6.89
N LYS A 68 5.51 -6.21 7.94
CA LYS A 68 6.19 -4.92 7.87
C LYS A 68 7.62 -5.03 8.37
N ARG A 69 8.53 -4.23 7.79
CA ARG A 69 9.91 -4.05 8.27
C ARG A 69 10.11 -2.59 8.58
N LYS A 70 10.66 -2.29 9.76
CA LYS A 70 11.09 -0.93 10.09
C LYS A 70 12.28 -0.54 9.21
N LEU A 71 12.24 0.68 8.68
CA LEU A 71 13.34 1.32 7.96
C LEU A 71 13.41 2.80 8.32
N TYR A 72 14.43 3.47 7.80
CA TYR A 72 14.60 4.90 7.95
C TYR A 72 14.75 5.54 6.57
N ASN A 73 13.86 6.47 6.25
CA ASN A 73 13.96 7.32 5.07
C ASN A 73 14.63 8.63 5.51
N GLY A 74 15.96 8.67 5.47
CA GLY A 74 16.74 9.69 6.18
C GLY A 74 16.60 9.53 7.69
N MET A 75 16.20 10.61 8.39
CA MET A 75 15.92 10.56 9.83
C MET A 75 14.49 10.07 10.15
N LEU A 76 13.65 9.88 9.14
CA LEU A 76 12.24 9.57 9.32
C LEU A 76 12.01 8.07 9.49
N LYS A 77 11.56 7.67 10.67
CA LYS A 77 11.13 6.28 10.94
C LYS A 77 9.97 5.93 10.01
N SER A 78 10.16 4.91 9.20
CA SER A 78 9.17 4.43 8.23
C SER A 78 9.05 2.91 8.30
N TYR A 79 8.08 2.38 7.58
CA TYR A 79 7.80 0.95 7.49
C TYR A 79 7.69 0.53 6.03
N TYR A 80 8.30 -0.61 5.69
CA TYR A 80 8.11 -1.31 4.43
C TYR A 80 7.12 -2.45 4.63
N TYR A 81 5.88 -2.21 4.21
CA TYR A 81 4.82 -3.21 4.16
C TYR A 81 5.00 -4.09 2.93
N GLN A 82 4.78 -5.39 3.12
CA GLN A 82 4.82 -6.41 2.10
C GLN A 82 3.52 -7.21 2.19
N TYR A 83 2.76 -7.21 1.10
CA TYR A 83 1.56 -8.02 0.94
C TYR A 83 1.78 -8.90 -0.28
N LEU A 84 1.97 -10.19 -0.03
CA LEU A 84 2.37 -11.13 -1.06
C LEU A 84 1.13 -11.75 -1.70
N GLY A 85 1.05 -11.62 -3.02
CA GLY A 85 0.16 -12.44 -3.84
C GLY A 85 0.66 -13.88 -3.92
N PRO A 86 -0.20 -14.83 -4.33
CA PRO A 86 0.21 -16.20 -4.58
C PRO A 86 1.24 -16.25 -5.72
N ARG A 87 2.07 -17.30 -5.73
CA ARG A 87 2.97 -17.56 -6.85
C ARG A 87 2.20 -18.17 -8.02
N PRO A 88 2.55 -17.86 -9.29
CA PRO A 88 2.00 -18.57 -10.44
C PRO A 88 2.20 -20.08 -10.27
N GLN A 89 1.16 -20.87 -10.57
CA GLN A 89 1.31 -22.32 -10.66
C GLN A 89 2.13 -22.62 -11.93
N LYS A 90 3.06 -23.57 -11.83
CA LYS A 90 3.89 -24.02 -12.95
C LYS A 90 3.11 -24.93 -13.89
#